data_AF-A0A375F3E0-F1
#
_entry.id   AF-A0A375F3E0-F1
#
_cell.length_a   1.000
_cell.length_b   1.000
_cell.length_c   1.000
_cell.angle_alpha   90.00
_cell.angle_beta   90.00
_cell.angle_gamma   90.00
#
_symmetry.space_group_name_H-M   'P 1'
#
loop_
_entity.id
_entity.type
_entity.pdbx_description
1 polymer ?
#
loop_
_entity_poly.entity_id
_entity_poly.type
_entity_poly.pdbx_seq_one_letter_code
_entity_poly.pdbx_strand_id
1 'polypeptide(L)'
;MLRCCRSPLCLVIETRWLIPRGFDGFTPGPLILLRPGASQALIEHEKVHVRQFWRSWGLMGVLYLASRRWRLRYEVEAYREQLRHSPPGAARGLARVLATKYRLRISEAEAYRLLKQGLHDEAE
;
A
#
# COMPACT_ATOMS: atom_id res chain seq x y z
N MET A 1 -10.49 9.41 14.61
CA MET A 1 -9.99 8.46 15.62
C MET A 1 -8.46 8.46 15.65
N LEU A 2 -7.84 8.26 16.83
CA LEU A 2 -6.39 8.06 16.98
C LEU A 2 -6.15 6.70 17.65
N ARG A 3 -5.28 5.87 17.07
CA ARG A 3 -5.00 4.52 17.57
C ARG A 3 -3.52 4.17 17.39
N CYS A 4 -2.89 3.66 18.45
CA CYS A 4 -1.54 3.09 18.38
C CYS A 4 -1.60 1.62 17.96
N CYS A 5 -0.78 1.22 16.98
CA CYS A 5 -0.57 -0.16 16.59
C CYS A 5 0.84 -0.59 16.99
N ARG A 6 0.98 -1.78 17.60
CA ARG A 6 2.28 -2.32 18.03
C ARG A 6 2.94 -3.19 16.96
N SER A 7 2.19 -3.66 15.97
CA SER A 7 2.71 -4.51 14.88
C SER A 7 2.07 -4.14 13.54
N PRO A 8 2.75 -3.38 12.67
CA PRO A 8 4.03 -2.68 12.94
C PRO A 8 3.84 -1.56 13.97
N LEU A 9 4.93 -1.11 14.60
CA LEU A 9 4.89 0.07 15.47
C LEU A 9 4.50 1.28 14.64
N CYS A 10 3.26 1.75 14.81
CA CYS A 10 2.72 2.88 14.06
C CYS A 10 1.60 3.60 14.80
N LEU A 11 1.35 4.83 14.39
CA LEU A 11 0.22 5.62 14.86
C LEU A 11 -0.77 5.84 13.71
N VAL A 12 -2.00 5.40 13.91
CA VAL A 12 -3.10 5.54 12.95
C VAL A 12 -3.95 6.74 13.34
N ILE A 13 -4.14 7.66 12.41
CA ILE A 13 -4.92 8.89 12.58
C ILE A 13 -5.92 9.00 11.45
N GLU A 14 -7.19 9.13 11.78
CA GLU A 14 -8.21 9.49 10.79
C GLU A 14 -8.24 11.01 10.60
N THR A 15 -8.10 11.46 9.35
CA THR A 15 -8.12 12.88 9.01
C THR A 15 -8.55 13.09 7.56
N ARG A 16 -9.14 14.26 7.26
CA ARG A 16 -9.51 14.64 5.89
C ARG A 16 -8.53 15.64 5.26
N TRP A 17 -7.73 16.31 6.08
CA TRP A 17 -6.97 17.50 5.72
C TRP A 17 -5.53 17.21 5.29
N LEU A 18 -4.92 16.16 5.87
CA LEU A 18 -3.49 15.88 5.70
C LEU A 18 -3.20 14.79 4.66
N ILE A 19 -4.24 14.27 3.99
CA ILE A 19 -4.11 13.22 2.98
C ILE A 19 -4.09 13.88 1.59
N PRO A 20 -3.09 13.60 0.74
CA PRO A 20 -3.02 14.13 -0.61
C PRO A 20 -4.29 13.88 -1.43
N ARG A 21 -4.61 14.79 -2.35
CA ARG A 21 -5.79 14.68 -3.20
C ARG A 21 -5.71 13.42 -4.07
N GLY A 22 -6.82 12.69 -4.16
CA GLY A 22 -6.92 11.46 -4.95
C GLY A 22 -6.40 10.19 -4.26
N PHE A 23 -6.16 10.26 -2.96
CA PHE A 23 -5.81 9.15 -2.07
C PHE A 23 -6.72 9.11 -0.84
N ASP A 24 -6.96 7.90 -0.34
CA ASP A 24 -7.77 7.62 0.86
C ASP A 24 -6.91 7.21 2.06
N GLY A 25 -5.63 6.88 1.82
CA GLY A 25 -4.62 6.60 2.83
C GLY A 25 -3.28 7.23 2.46
N PHE A 26 -2.46 7.53 3.47
CA PHE A 26 -1.11 8.04 3.29
C PHE A 26 -0.22 7.69 4.49
N THR A 27 0.97 7.15 4.23
CA THR A 27 1.91 6.70 5.27
C THR A 27 3.24 7.46 5.24
N PRO A 28 3.37 8.59 5.96
CA PRO A 28 4.65 9.24 6.19
C PRO A 28 5.39 8.58 7.37
N GLY A 29 6.27 7.63 7.06
CA GLY A 29 7.10 6.95 8.06
C GLY A 29 6.28 6.04 9.00
N PRO A 30 6.32 6.23 10.34
CA PRO A 30 5.55 5.43 11.28
C PRO A 30 4.11 5.92 11.50
N LEU A 31 3.63 6.87 10.70
CA LEU A 31 2.28 7.44 10.78
C LEU A 31 1.42 6.89 9.64
N ILE A 32 0.20 6.47 9.93
CA ILE A 32 -0.82 6.10 8.94
C ILE A 32 -1.95 7.11 9.03
N LEU A 33 -2.18 7.85 7.95
CA LEU A 33 -3.28 8.79 7.82
C LEU A 33 -4.37 8.19 6.94
N LEU A 34 -5.61 8.15 7.43
CA LEU A 34 -6.74 7.55 6.72
C LEU A 34 -7.93 8.51 6.62
N ARG A 35 -8.66 8.49 5.52
CA ARG A 35 -9.95 9.17 5.46
C ARG A 35 -10.97 8.40 6.32
N PRO A 36 -11.92 9.10 6.98
CA PRO A 36 -12.99 8.42 7.70
C PRO A 36 -13.76 7.44 6.80
N GLY A 37 -13.96 6.21 7.27
CA GLY A 37 -14.61 5.14 6.50
C GLY A 37 -13.67 4.27 5.66
N ALA A 38 -12.35 4.43 5.80
CA ALA A 38 -11.37 3.55 5.15
C ALA A 38 -11.62 2.07 5.49
N SER A 39 -11.51 1.20 4.49
CA SER A 39 -11.72 -0.24 4.66
C SER A 39 -10.56 -0.89 5.41
N GLN A 40 -10.83 -2.03 6.08
CA GLN A 40 -9.79 -2.82 6.73
C GLN A 40 -8.67 -3.22 5.75
N ALA A 41 -9.02 -3.53 4.50
CA ALA A 41 -8.05 -3.85 3.46
C ALA A 41 -7.08 -2.68 3.18
N LEU A 42 -7.58 -1.43 3.16
CA LEU A 42 -6.72 -0.25 3.00
C LEU A 42 -5.84 -0.03 4.24
N ILE A 43 -6.32 -0.33 5.45
CA ILE A 43 -5.50 -0.25 6.66
C ILE A 43 -4.31 -1.23 6.58
N GLU A 44 -4.56 -2.46 6.12
CA GLU A 44 -3.48 -3.46 5.95
C GLU A 44 -2.51 -3.09 4.83
N HIS A 45 -2.97 -2.40 3.78
CA HIS A 45 -2.11 -1.77 2.77
C HIS A 45 -1.14 -0.78 3.42
N GLU A 46 -1.65 0.20 4.18
CA GLU A 46 -0.81 1.24 4.78
C GLU A 46 0.18 0.66 5.81
N LYS A 47 -0.21 -0.40 6.54
CA LYS A 47 0.72 -1.11 7.44
C LYS A 47 1.90 -1.74 6.69
N VAL A 48 1.73 -2.16 5.43
CA VAL A 48 2.88 -2.62 4.62
C VAL A 48 3.88 -1.49 4.43
N HIS A 49 3.43 -0.26 4.15
CA HIS A 49 4.34 0.88 4.02
C HIS A 49 5.09 1.18 5.31
N VAL A 50 4.45 1.06 6.48
CA VAL A 50 5.15 1.20 7.75
C VAL A 50 6.18 0.07 7.95
N ARG A 51 5.84 -1.18 7.61
CA ARG A 51 6.81 -2.29 7.64
C ARG A 51 7.99 -2.03 6.69
N GLN A 52 7.74 -1.50 5.50
CA GLN A 52 8.77 -1.10 4.54
C GLN A 52 9.66 0.02 5.09
N PHE A 53 9.08 1.00 5.77
CA PHE A 53 9.82 2.07 6.46
C PHE A 53 10.78 1.49 7.50
N TRP A 54 10.29 0.65 8.42
CA TRP A 54 11.14 0.02 9.44
C TRP A 54 12.19 -0.93 8.83
N ARG A 55 11.81 -1.76 7.86
CA ARG A 55 12.72 -2.68 7.14
C ARG A 55 13.83 -1.97 6.37
N SER A 56 13.59 -0.72 5.97
CA SER A 56 14.57 0.12 5.26
C SER A 56 15.27 1.12 6.19
N TRP A 57 15.16 0.97 7.51
CA TRP A 57 15.77 1.88 8.48
C TRP A 57 15.37 3.35 8.25
N GLY A 58 14.14 3.57 7.80
CA GLY A 58 13.58 4.89 7.51
C GLY A 58 13.82 5.40 6.09
N LEU A 59 14.57 4.68 5.25
CA LEU A 59 14.93 5.13 3.89
C LEU A 59 13.83 4.92 2.83
N MET A 60 12.72 4.29 3.19
CA MET A 60 11.63 3.96 2.25
C MET A 60 11.19 5.15 1.41
N GLY A 61 10.96 6.32 2.03
CA GLY A 61 10.53 7.53 1.30
C GLY A 61 11.55 7.99 0.26
N VAL A 62 12.85 7.95 0.60
CA VAL A 62 13.94 8.30 -0.33
C VAL A 62 13.98 7.32 -1.50
N LEU A 63 13.95 6.01 -1.21
CA LEU A 63 13.97 4.97 -2.24
C LEU A 63 12.75 5.06 -3.17
N TYR A 64 11.58 5.35 -2.61
CA TYR A 64 10.31 5.53 -3.33
C TYR A 64 10.35 6.72 -4.30
N LEU A 65 10.93 7.84 -3.88
CA LEU A 65 11.05 9.04 -4.71
C LEU A 65 12.15 8.90 -5.76
N ALA A 66 13.31 8.35 -5.38
CA ALA A 66 14.49 8.24 -6.24
C ALA A 66 14.36 7.17 -7.34
N SER A 67 13.57 6.11 -7.13
CA SER A 67 13.52 4.98 -8.06
C SER A 67 12.11 4.45 -8.30
N ARG A 68 11.72 4.43 -9.58
CA ARG A 68 10.47 3.80 -10.03
C ARG A 68 10.43 2.30 -9.75
N ARG A 69 11.58 1.62 -9.78
CA ARG A 69 11.66 0.18 -9.48
C ARG A 69 11.35 -0.09 -8.01
N TRP A 70 11.90 0.72 -7.11
CA TRP A 70 11.58 0.64 -5.67
C TRP A 70 10.13 0.99 -5.40
N ARG A 71 9.62 2.06 -6.04
CA ARG A 71 8.20 2.42 -5.98
C ARG A 71 7.29 1.26 -6.37
N LEU A 72 7.53 0.67 -7.54
CA LEU A 72 6.76 -0.47 -8.03
C LEU A 72 6.79 -1.64 -7.04
N ARG A 73 7.98 -1.98 -6.53
CA ARG A 73 8.14 -3.07 -5.55
C ARG A 73 7.31 -2.81 -4.29
N TYR A 74 7.36 -1.59 -3.77
CA TYR A 74 6.64 -1.24 -2.55
C TYR A 74 5.13 -1.24 -2.71
N GLU A 75 4.63 -0.66 -3.81
CA GLU A 75 3.21 -0.64 -4.14
C GLU A 75 2.68 -2.06 -4.40
N VAL A 76 3.40 -2.89 -5.15
CA VAL A 76 2.97 -4.28 -5.42
C VAL A 76 2.87 -5.09 -4.12
N GLU A 77 3.82 -4.96 -3.20
CA GLU A 77 3.76 -5.62 -1.89
C GLU A 77 2.52 -5.15 -1.09
N ALA A 78 2.25 -3.85 -1.07
CA ALA A 78 1.10 -3.27 -0.36
C ALA A 78 -0.25 -3.67 -0.97
N TYR A 79 -0.37 -3.63 -2.30
CA TYR A 79 -1.59 -4.05 -3.01
C TYR A 79 -1.83 -5.56 -2.95
N ARG A 80 -0.78 -6.39 -2.89
CA ARG A 80 -0.94 -7.83 -2.64
C ARG A 80 -1.55 -8.09 -1.27
N GLU A 81 -1.06 -7.40 -0.25
CA GLU A 81 -1.65 -7.51 1.10
C GLU A 81 -3.08 -6.98 1.11
N GLN A 82 -3.35 -5.83 0.51
CA GLN A 82 -4.71 -5.30 0.36
C GLN A 82 -5.64 -6.31 -0.31
N LEU A 83 -5.18 -6.99 -1.36
CA LEU A 83 -5.96 -8.00 -2.08
C LEU A 83 -6.31 -9.21 -1.19
N ARG A 84 -5.42 -9.64 -0.29
CA ARG A 84 -5.68 -10.73 0.66
C ARG A 84 -6.84 -10.41 1.62
N HIS A 85 -7.00 -9.13 1.96
CA HIS A 85 -8.08 -8.64 2.84
C HIS A 85 -9.29 -8.08 2.08
N SER A 86 -9.26 -8.11 0.75
CA SER A 86 -10.34 -7.60 -0.10
C SER A 86 -11.35 -8.71 -0.46
N PRO A 87 -12.60 -8.35 -0.79
CA PRO A 87 -13.58 -9.32 -1.30
C PRO A 87 -13.09 -10.01 -2.59
N PRO A 88 -13.60 -11.22 -2.88
CA PRO A 88 -13.35 -11.91 -4.15
C PRO A 88 -13.64 -10.99 -5.36
N GLY A 89 -12.77 -11.03 -6.36
CA GLY A 89 -12.91 -10.22 -7.58
C GLY A 89 -12.26 -8.83 -7.55
N ALA A 90 -11.76 -8.36 -6.40
CA ALA A 90 -11.13 -7.02 -6.28
C ALA A 90 -9.85 -6.83 -7.12
N ALA A 91 -9.20 -7.92 -7.56
CA ALA A 91 -7.89 -7.89 -8.22
C ALA A 91 -7.83 -6.98 -9.46
N ARG A 92 -8.87 -6.99 -10.33
CA ARG A 92 -8.89 -6.14 -11.53
C ARG A 92 -8.95 -4.66 -11.17
N GLY A 93 -9.80 -4.31 -10.21
CA GLY A 93 -9.93 -2.93 -9.72
C GLY A 93 -8.61 -2.41 -9.13
N LEU A 94 -7.96 -3.21 -8.28
CA LEU A 94 -6.67 -2.85 -7.69
C LEU A 94 -5.56 -2.75 -8.74
N ALA A 95 -5.52 -3.64 -9.72
CA ALA A 95 -4.57 -3.57 -10.84
C ALA A 95 -4.71 -2.28 -11.65
N ARG A 96 -5.95 -1.86 -11.95
CA ARG A 96 -6.23 -0.59 -12.63
C ARG A 96 -5.74 0.61 -11.83
N VAL A 97 -5.99 0.63 -10.52
CA VAL A 97 -5.48 1.70 -9.65
C VAL A 97 -3.95 1.72 -9.66
N LEU A 98 -3.30 0.57 -9.46
CA LEU A 98 -1.84 0.46 -9.47
C LEU A 98 -1.22 0.94 -10.79
N ALA A 99 -1.79 0.57 -11.94
CA ALA A 99 -1.28 0.96 -13.25
C ALA A 99 -1.43 2.45 -13.55
N THR A 100 -2.51 3.08 -13.05
CA THR A 100 -2.83 4.49 -13.34
C THR A 100 -2.26 5.45 -12.31
N LYS A 101 -1.99 4.99 -11.09
CA LYS A 101 -1.41 5.78 -10.00
C LYS A 101 0.11 5.64 -9.95
N TYR A 102 0.75 6.47 -9.14
CA TYR A 102 2.19 6.38 -8.77
C TYR A 102 3.23 6.52 -9.92
N ARG A 103 2.78 6.84 -11.14
CA ARG A 103 3.64 7.05 -12.33
C ARG A 103 4.57 5.85 -12.59
N LEU A 104 4.06 4.63 -12.43
CA LEU A 104 4.84 3.39 -12.54
C LEU A 104 5.15 3.03 -14.00
N ARG A 105 4.40 3.55 -14.97
CA ARG A 105 4.43 3.21 -16.41
C ARG A 105 4.42 1.70 -16.66
N ILE A 106 3.49 1.01 -16.01
CA ILE A 106 3.16 -0.40 -16.28
C ILE A 106 1.74 -0.46 -16.86
N SER A 107 1.44 -1.53 -17.60
CA SER A 107 0.08 -1.76 -18.09
C SER A 107 -0.83 -2.33 -16.99
N GLU A 108 -2.14 -2.20 -17.13
CA GLU A 108 -3.10 -2.86 -16.22
C GLU A 108 -2.94 -4.40 -16.24
N ALA A 109 -2.66 -4.98 -17.40
CA ALA A 109 -2.41 -6.41 -17.54
C ALA A 109 -1.14 -6.87 -16.80
N GLU A 110 -0.09 -6.05 -16.85
CA GLU A 110 1.14 -6.27 -16.07
C GLU A 110 0.89 -6.11 -14.57
N ALA A 111 0.18 -5.07 -14.15
CA ALA A 111 -0.22 -4.87 -12.76
C ALA A 111 -1.03 -6.07 -12.24
N TYR A 112 -2.00 -6.57 -13.01
CA TYR A 112 -2.81 -7.72 -12.65
C TYR A 112 -1.95 -8.99 -12.48
N ARG A 113 -1.02 -9.26 -13.41
CA ARG A 113 -0.07 -10.37 -13.28
C ARG A 113 0.78 -10.24 -12.02
N LEU A 114 1.32 -9.05 -11.75
CA LEU A 114 2.13 -8.79 -10.55
C LEU A 114 1.34 -9.05 -9.27
N LEU A 115 0.06 -8.68 -9.20
CA LEU A 115 -0.76 -8.94 -8.00
C LEU A 115 -1.06 -10.44 -7.80
N LYS A 116 -1.14 -11.22 -8.89
CA LYS A 116 -1.46 -12.66 -8.83
C LYS A 116 -0.24 -13.58 -8.70
N GLN A 117 0.92 -13.17 -9.18
CA GLN A 117 2.15 -14.00 -9.19
C GLN A 117 2.64 -14.44 -7.79
N GLY A 118 2.19 -13.84 -6.69
CA GLY A 118 2.58 -14.21 -5.32
C GLY A 118 1.52 -14.99 -4.53
N LEU A 119 0.46 -15.49 -5.17
CA LEU A 119 -0.54 -16.34 -4.50
C LEU A 119 -0.23 -17.85 -4.62
N HIS A 120 0.77 -18.23 -5.42
CA HIS A 120 1.12 -19.63 -5.68
C HIS A 120 2.33 -20.14 -4.89
N ASP A 121 3.09 -19.26 -4.23
CA ASP A 121 4.34 -19.63 -3.53
C ASP A 121 4.15 -19.94 -2.03
N GLU A 122 2.91 -19.92 -1.53
CA GLU A 122 2.57 -20.17 -0.10
C GLU A 122 1.74 -21.47 0.05
N ALA A 123 1.82 -22.37 -0.92
CA ALA A 123 1.10 -23.65 -0.96
C ALA A 123 2.03 -24.86 -1.17
N GLU A 124 3.28 -24.76 -0.74
CA GLU A 124 4.27 -25.85 -0.68
C GLU A 124 4.94 -25.83 0.69
#